data_AF-A0A965M4V6-F1
#
_entry.id   AF-A0A965M4V6-F1
#
_cell.length_a   1.000
_cell.length_b   1.000
_cell.length_c   1.000
_cell.angle_alpha   90.00
_cell.angle_beta   90.00
_cell.angle_gamma   90.00
#
_symmetry.space_group_name_H-M   'P 1'
#
loop_
_entity.id
_entity.type
_entity.pdbx_description
1 polymer ?
#
loop_
_entity_poly.entity_id
_entity_poly.type
_entity_poly.pdbx_seq_one_letter_code
_entity_poly.pdbx_strand_id
1 'polypeptide(L)' 'MILGLAGCASSGSRDAGVAMILSDVPFKEAGPNQVTPATSTLKRGDRVNVRRVIGDYAEVETMDHRRGYVPTGVLEDQ' A
#
# COMPACT_ATOMS: atom_id res chain seq x y z
N MET A 1 43.07 9.65 -11.22
CA MET A 1 42.76 8.22 -11.37
C MET A 1 41.46 7.98 -10.63
N ILE A 2 40.41 7.63 -11.36
CA ILE A 2 39.03 7.54 -10.90
C ILE A 2 38.81 6.14 -10.30
N LEU A 3 38.28 6.07 -9.08
CA LEU A 3 37.58 4.91 -8.52
C LEU A 3 36.47 5.54 -7.65
N GLY A 4 35.21 5.62 -8.06
CA GLY A 4 34.37 4.57 -8.61
C GLY A 4 33.24 4.39 -7.59
N LEU A 5 32.21 5.23 -7.68
CA LEU A 5 30.98 5.14 -6.88
C LEU A 5 30.31 3.78 -7.15
N ALA A 6 30.51 2.81 -6.26
CA ALA A 6 29.71 1.59 -6.23
C ALA A 6 28.44 1.83 -5.40
N GLY A 7 27.57 2.70 -5.91
CA GLY A 7 26.19 2.83 -5.44
C GLY A 7 25.33 1.82 -6.17
N CYS A 8 25.40 0.55 -5.80
CA CYS A 8 24.54 -0.51 -6.34
C CYS A 8 24.11 -1.44 -5.21
N ALA A 9 23.02 -1.07 -4.55
CA ALA A 9 22.19 -2.00 -3.78
C ALA A 9 20.72 -1.62 -3.96
N SER A 10 20.25 -1.55 -5.21
CA SER A 10 18.83 -1.72 -5.52
C SER A 10 18.52 -3.22 -5.58
N SER A 11 18.69 -3.90 -4.46
CA SER A 11 18.33 -5.31 -4.32
C SER A 11 16.87 -5.36 -3.89
N GLY A 12 16.04 -5.92 -4.77
CA GLY A 12 14.59 -5.81 -4.75
C GLY A 12 13.90 -6.28 -3.47
N SER A 13 12.96 -5.45 -3.03
CA SER A 13 11.76 -5.90 -2.35
C SER A 13 10.60 -5.61 -3.30
N ARG A 14 9.82 -6.64 -3.68
CA ARG A 14 8.49 -6.44 -4.29
C ARG A 14 7.45 -6.10 -3.21
N ASP A 15 7.91 -5.50 -2.11
CA ASP A 15 7.22 -5.34 -0.84
C ASP A 15 7.69 -4.01 -0.24
N ALA A 16 6.76 -3.14 0.14
CA ALA A 16 6.96 -1.75 0.53
C ALA A 16 7.15 -0.74 -0.62
N GLY A 17 6.06 -0.07 -1.02
CA GLY A 17 6.02 0.97 -2.05
C GLY A 17 4.88 1.98 -1.83
N VAL A 18 4.90 3.12 -2.52
CA VAL A 18 3.79 4.08 -2.49
C VAL A 18 2.81 3.71 -3.60
N ALA A 19 1.52 3.63 -3.29
CA ALA A 19 0.48 3.40 -4.27
C ALA A 19 -0.60 4.48 -4.18
N MET A 20 -1.30 4.70 -5.29
CA MET A 20 -2.48 5.53 -5.37
C MET A 20 -3.74 4.67 -5.39
N ILE A 21 -4.77 5.12 -4.67
CA ILE A 21 -6.10 4.51 -4.70
C ILE A 21 -6.81 4.89 -6.00
N LEU A 22 -7.21 3.90 -6.80
CA LEU A 22 -7.86 4.09 -8.10
C LEU A 22 -9.37 4.37 -8.01
N SER A 23 -10.02 3.93 -6.93
CA SER A 23 -11.46 4.08 -6.70
C SER A 23 -11.77 4.12 -5.21
N ASP A 24 -12.88 4.77 -4.86
CA ASP A 24 -13.37 4.81 -3.48
C ASP A 24 -13.54 3.39 -2.92
N VAL A 25 -12.88 3.11 -1.80
CA VAL A 25 -12.77 1.75 -1.25
C VAL A 25 -12.93 1.76 0.27
N PRO A 26 -13.70 0.82 0.85
CA PRO A 26 -13.77 0.68 2.30
C PRO A 26 -12.39 0.33 2.87
N PHE A 27 -11.97 1.08 3.89
CA PHE A 27 -10.71 0.84 4.58
C PHE A 27 -10.91 -0.16 5.71
N LYS A 28 -10.45 -1.39 5.53
CA LYS A 28 -10.70 -2.47 6.50
C LYS A 28 -9.63 -2.48 7.59
N GLU A 29 -9.84 -1.68 8.63
CA GLU A 29 -8.90 -1.52 9.75
C GLU A 29 -8.77 -2.79 10.61
N ALA A 30 -9.81 -3.66 10.66
CA ALA A 30 -9.77 -4.90 11.44
C ALA A 30 -9.19 -6.12 10.69
N GLY A 31 -8.96 -6.01 9.38
CA GLY A 31 -8.39 -7.09 8.57
C GLY A 31 -9.07 -7.31 7.21
N PRO A 32 -8.46 -8.11 6.31
CA PRO A 32 -8.98 -8.34 4.96
C PRO A 32 -10.34 -9.06 4.95
N ASN A 33 -10.57 -9.91 5.96
CA ASN A 33 -11.82 -10.68 6.16
C ASN A 33 -12.78 -10.02 7.16
N GLN A 34 -12.65 -8.72 7.41
CA GLN A 34 -13.54 -7.98 8.30
C GLN A 34 -15.01 -8.16 7.85
N VAL A 35 -15.85 -8.65 8.78
CA VAL A 35 -17.29 -8.87 8.57
C VAL A 35 -18.13 -7.67 9.03
N THR A 36 -17.60 -6.87 9.95
CA THR A 36 -18.23 -5.61 10.35
C THR A 36 -18.04 -4.57 9.23
N PRO A 37 -19.02 -3.69 8.98
CA PRO A 37 -18.83 -2.61 8.00
C PRO A 37 -17.60 -1.76 8.34
N ALA A 38 -16.82 -1.40 7.32
CA ALA A 38 -15.74 -0.44 7.50
C ALA A 38 -16.33 0.92 7.86
N THR A 39 -15.79 1.55 8.90
CA THR A 39 -16.18 2.91 9.34
C THR A 39 -15.46 4.00 8.55
N SER A 40 -14.42 3.62 7.81
CA SER A 40 -13.54 4.50 7.06
C SER A 40 -13.55 4.10 5.57
N THR A 41 -13.34 5.07 4.68
CA THR A 41 -13.23 4.86 3.23
C THR A 41 -12.03 5.64 2.74
N LEU A 42 -11.16 5.00 1.95
CA LEU A 42 -10.14 5.72 1.18
C LEU A 42 -10.75 6.20 -0.12
N LYS A 43 -10.41 7.41 -0.53
CA LYS A 43 -10.91 8.05 -1.73
C LYS A 43 -9.97 7.83 -2.90
N ARG A 44 -10.54 7.83 -4.11
CA ARG A 44 -9.73 7.87 -5.32
C ARG A 44 -8.73 9.03 -5.27
N GLY A 45 -7.48 8.74 -5.58
CA GLY A 45 -6.37 9.70 -5.54
C GLY A 45 -5.62 9.74 -4.21
N ASP A 46 -6.15 9.10 -3.16
CA ASP A 46 -5.42 8.97 -1.89
C ASP A 46 -4.12 8.21 -2.11
N ARG A 47 -3.05 8.69 -1.47
CA ARG A 47 -1.75 8.01 -1.47
C ARG A 47 -1.60 7.19 -0.21
N VAL A 48 -1.15 5.96 -0.37
CA VAL A 48 -0.90 5.03 0.72
C VAL A 48 0.45 4.35 0.54
N ASN A 49 1.06 3.96 1.66
CA ASN A 49 2.23 3.09 1.65
C ASN A 49 1.74 1.65 1.70
N VAL A 50 1.94 0.89 0.63
CA VAL A 50 1.71 -0.56 0.62
C VAL A 50 2.78 -1.18 1.49
N ARG A 51 2.40 -1.91 2.54
CA ARG A 51 3.35 -2.61 3.42
C ARG A 51 3.57 -4.03 2.95
N ARG A 52 2.49 -4.74 2.65
CA ARG A 52 2.52 -6.14 2.23
C ARG A 52 1.27 -6.51 1.45
N VAL A 53 1.41 -7.41 0.47
CA VAL A 53 0.29 -8.05 -0.23
C VAL A 53 0.00 -9.43 0.38
N ILE A 54 -1.28 -9.70 0.67
CA ILE A 54 -1.80 -10.93 1.27
C ILE A 54 -3.00 -11.39 0.43
N GLY A 55 -2.73 -12.24 -0.56
CA GLY A 55 -3.75 -12.70 -1.51
C GLY A 55 -4.30 -11.53 -2.33
N ASP A 56 -5.63 -11.37 -2.32
CA ASP A 56 -6.33 -10.31 -3.06
C ASP A 56 -6.36 -8.96 -2.33
N TYR A 57 -5.71 -8.87 -1.17
CA TYR A 57 -5.66 -7.66 -0.36
C TYR A 57 -4.23 -7.20 -0.13
N ALA A 58 -4.07 -5.90 0.05
CA ALA A 58 -2.84 -5.27 0.51
C ALA A 58 -3.08 -4.63 1.88
N GLU A 59 -2.15 -4.85 2.80
CA GLU A 59 -2.01 -4.02 3.98
C GLU A 59 -1.37 -2.71 3.56
N VAL A 60 -2.06 -1.60 3.85
CA VAL A 60 -1.62 -0.26 3.50
C VAL A 60 -1.62 0.64 4.73
N GLU A 61 -0.71 1.62 4.73
CA GLU A 61 -0.58 2.66 5.75
C GLU A 61 -0.86 4.01 5.09
N THR A 62 -1.88 4.70 5.57
CA THR A 62 -2.27 6.04 5.10
C THR A 62 -1.30 7.10 5.63
N MET A 63 -1.37 8.30 5.06
CA MET A 63 -0.50 9.43 5.46
C MET A 63 -0.72 9.89 6.91
N ASP A 64 -1.89 9.61 7.49
CA ASP A 64 -2.21 9.83 8.91
C ASP A 64 -1.79 8.64 9.81
N HIS A 65 -0.95 7.74 9.30
CA HIS A 65 -0.41 6.56 9.98
C HIS A 65 -1.46 5.52 10.42
N ARG A 66 -2.66 5.56 9.86
CA ARG A 66 -3.64 4.47 10.05
C ARG A 66 -3.30 3.29 9.15
N ARG A 67 -3.59 2.09 9.65
CA ARG A 67 -3.32 0.83 8.96
C ARG A 67 -4.60 0.07 8.72
N GLY A 68 -4.66 -0.56 7.56
CA GLY A 68 -5.81 -1.35 7.18
C GLY A 68 -5.59 -2.03 5.85
N TYR A 69 -6.64 -2.67 5.38
CA TYR A 69 -6.57 -3.52 4.20
C TYR A 69 -7.49 -2.98 3.10
N VAL A 70 -6.98 -3.00 1.87
CA VAL A 70 -7.72 -2.70 0.65
C VAL A 70 -7.47 -3.78 -0.40
N PRO A 71 -8.40 -4.02 -1.34
CA PRO A 71 -8.16 -4.93 -2.45
C PRO A 71 -6.97 -4.49 -3.30
N THR A 72 -6.14 -5.42 -3.77
CA THR A 72 -5.00 -5.09 -4.63
C THR A 72 -5.43 -4.48 -5.96
N GLY A 73 -6.61 -4.84 -6.47
CA GLY A 73 -7.17 -4.32 -7.72
C GLY A 73 -7.55 -2.83 -7.69
N VAL A 74 -7.51 -2.16 -6.53
CA VAL A 74 -7.72 -0.71 -6.43
C VAL A 74 -6.42 0.08 -6.25
N LEU A 75 -5.27 -0.57 -6.34
CA LEU A 75 -3.96 0.06 -6.18
C LEU A 75 -3.27 0.26 -7.53
N GLU A 76 -2.69 1.43 -7.73
CA GLU A 76 -1.73 1.73 -8.81
C GLU A 76 -0.38 2.06 -8.19
N ASP A 77 0.65 1.30 -8.57
CA ASP A 77 2.05 1.53 -8.17
C ASP A 77 2.54 2.84 -8.80
N GLN A 78 3.25 3.67 -8.02
CA GLN A 78 3.69 5.02 -8.41
C GLN A 78 5.21 5.18 -8.37
#